data_AF-A0A2N2A894-F1
#
_entry.id   AF-A0A2N2A894-F1
#
_cell.length_a   1.000
_cell.length_b   1.000
_cell.length_c   1.000
_cell.angle_alpha   90.00
_cell.angle_beta   90.00
_cell.angle_gamma   90.00
#
_symmetry.space_group_name_H-M   'P 1'
#
loop_
_entity.id
_entity.type
_entity.pdbx_description
1 polymer ?
#
loop_
_entity_poly.entity_id
_entity_poly.type
_entity_poly.pdbx_seq_one_letter_code
_entity_poly.pdbx_strand_id
1 'polypeptide(L)' 'MVIAVSDSREEEIRRIINQVAEICLSKEFVELKNELERIYFKNGIENALLTAFQDALYSILVQQEGVRSGRAHI' A
#
# COMPACT_ATOMS: atom_id res chain seq x y z
N MET A 1 26.40 -26.78 -3.14
CA MET A 1 25.24 -26.19 -3.85
C MET A 1 24.37 -25.52 -2.80
N VAL A 2 24.60 -24.24 -2.50
CA VAL A 2 23.93 -23.54 -1.38
C VAL A 2 23.65 -22.09 -1.73
N ILE A 3 23.00 -21.81 -2.87
CA ILE A 3 22.41 -20.48 -3.13
C ILE A 3 21.22 -20.69 -4.06
N ALA A 4 20.01 -20.70 -3.49
CA ALA A 4 18.74 -20.72 -4.24
C ALA A 4 17.59 -20.15 -3.41
N VAL A 5 17.67 -20.24 -2.06
CA VAL A 5 16.66 -19.69 -1.14
C VAL A 5 16.71 -18.16 -1.03
N SER A 6 17.86 -17.53 -1.28
CA SER A 6 18.02 -16.08 -1.16
C SER A 6 17.32 -15.31 -2.28
N ASP A 7 17.37 -15.84 -3.51
CA ASP A 7 16.77 -15.18 -4.69
C ASP A 7 15.26 -15.07 -4.56
N SER A 8 14.58 -16.14 -4.11
CA SER A 8 13.11 -16.13 -4.01
C SER A 8 12.59 -15.08 -3.01
N ARG A 9 13.27 -14.89 -1.87
CA ARG A 9 12.86 -13.87 -0.88
C ARG A 9 13.17 -12.47 -1.38
N GLU A 10 14.30 -12.28 -2.04
CA GLU A 10 14.65 -10.99 -2.64
C GLU A 10 13.69 -10.58 -3.75
N GLU A 11 13.29 -11.53 -4.60
CA GLU A 11 12.28 -11.31 -5.65
C GLU A 11 10.91 -10.94 -5.06
N GLU A 12 10.49 -11.60 -3.99
CA GLU A 12 9.23 -11.30 -3.30
C GLU A 12 9.26 -9.88 -2.69
N ILE A 13 10.35 -9.54 -2.01
CA ILE A 13 10.56 -8.18 -1.48
C ILE A 13 10.55 -7.15 -2.61
N ARG A 14 11.22 -7.43 -3.74
CA ARG A 14 11.25 -6.54 -4.91
C ARG A 14 9.86 -6.36 -5.50
N ARG A 15 9.05 -7.42 -5.57
CA ARG A 15 7.64 -7.34 -6.02
C ARG A 15 6.80 -6.45 -5.10
N ILE A 16 6.92 -6.63 -3.78
CA ILE A 16 6.19 -5.81 -2.81
C ILE A 16 6.61 -4.35 -2.91
N ILE A 17 7.91 -4.05 -2.99
CA ILE A 17 8.42 -2.68 -3.13
C ILE A 17 7.87 -2.03 -4.40
N ASN A 18 7.90 -2.74 -5.53
CA ASN A 18 7.37 -2.21 -6.79
C ASN A 18 5.88 -1.92 -6.69
N GLN A 19 5.09 -2.82 -6.09
CA GLN A 19 3.65 -2.61 -5.91
C GLN A 19 3.36 -1.40 -5.00
N VAL A 20 4.08 -1.27 -3.88
CA VAL A 20 3.93 -0.11 -2.98
C VAL A 20 4.34 1.18 -3.70
N ALA A 21 5.43 1.16 -4.47
CA ALA A 21 5.88 2.33 -5.23
C ALA A 21 4.83 2.77 -6.27
N GLU A 22 4.24 1.82 -7.01
CA GLU A 22 3.14 2.10 -7.95
C GLU A 22 1.94 2.73 -7.25
N ILE A 23 1.54 2.20 -6.09
CA ILE A 23 0.44 2.76 -5.30
C ILE A 23 0.77 4.19 -4.86
N CYS A 24 1.96 4.43 -4.31
CA CYS A 24 2.37 5.74 -3.83
C CYS A 24 2.42 6.81 -4.94
N LEU A 25 2.64 6.40 -6.19
CA LEU A 25 2.63 7.27 -7.36
C LEU A 25 1.24 7.45 -7.98
N SER A 26 0.25 6.66 -7.55
CA SER A 26 -1.11 6.74 -8.07
C SER A 26 -1.84 8.00 -7.58
N LYS A 27 -2.64 8.59 -8.47
CA LYS A 27 -3.45 9.76 -8.14
C LYS A 27 -4.46 9.46 -7.01
N GLU A 28 -5.09 8.28 -7.07
CA GLU A 28 -6.07 7.82 -6.06
C GLU A 28 -5.46 7.80 -4.66
N PHE A 29 -4.25 7.24 -4.51
CA PHE A 29 -3.54 7.23 -3.24
C PHE A 29 -3.23 8.63 -2.73
N VAL A 30 -2.70 9.50 -3.59
CA VAL A 30 -2.31 10.86 -3.20
C VAL A 30 -3.52 11.66 -2.74
N GLU A 31 -4.65 11.55 -3.45
CA GLU A 31 -5.90 12.22 -3.08
C GLU A 31 -6.43 11.71 -1.74
N LEU A 32 -6.52 10.40 -1.56
CA LEU A 32 -6.99 9.77 -0.33
C LEU A 32 -6.10 10.12 0.87
N LYS A 33 -4.78 10.02 0.73
CA LYS A 33 -3.81 10.39 1.78
C LYS A 33 -4.00 11.85 2.19
N ASN A 34 -4.08 12.76 1.23
CA ASN A 34 -4.23 14.19 1.53
C ASN A 34 -5.57 14.51 2.22
N GLU A 35 -6.63 13.79 1.89
CA GLU A 35 -7.91 13.91 2.58
C GLU A 35 -7.82 13.43 4.03
N LEU A 36 -7.27 12.23 4.25
CA LEU A 36 -7.06 11.66 5.58
C LEU A 36 -6.14 12.54 6.43
N GLU A 37 -5.06 13.09 5.88
CA GLU A 37 -4.19 14.03 6.58
C GLU A 37 -4.96 15.23 7.09
N ARG A 38 -5.81 15.85 6.24
CA ARG A 38 -6.63 17.00 6.64
C ARG A 38 -7.62 16.63 7.75
N ILE A 39 -8.21 15.44 7.68
CA ILE A 39 -9.14 14.94 8.72
C ILE A 39 -8.37 14.72 10.02
N TYR A 40 -7.24 14.04 9.99
CA TYR A 40 -6.46 13.69 11.18
C TYR A 40 -5.84 14.91 11.85
N PHE A 41 -5.34 15.89 11.08
CA PHE A 41 -4.90 17.18 11.62
C PHE A 41 -6.02 17.92 12.32
N LYS A 42 -7.22 18.00 11.72
CA LYS A 42 -8.37 18.68 12.32
C LYS A 42 -8.84 18.03 13.62
N ASN A 43 -8.67 16.72 13.76
CA ASN A 43 -9.08 15.96 14.93
C ASN A 43 -7.96 15.81 15.99
N GLY A 44 -6.78 16.40 15.77
CA GLY A 44 -5.68 16.34 16.73
C GLY A 44 -5.08 14.94 16.89
N ILE A 45 -5.16 14.10 15.85
CA ILE A 45 -4.53 12.76 15.88
C ILE A 45 -3.01 12.90 15.90
N GLU A 46 -2.36 12.22 16.84
CA GLU A 46 -0.91 12.17 16.93
C GLU A 46 -0.34 11.48 15.68
N ASN A 47 0.76 12.02 15.14
CA ASN A 47 1.37 11.50 13.92
C ASN A 47 0.42 11.46 12.71
N ALA A 48 -0.53 12.41 12.61
CA ALA A 48 -1.54 12.50 11.56
C ALA A 48 -1.05 12.18 10.13
N LEU A 49 0.15 12.64 9.75
CA LEU A 49 0.77 12.33 8.45
C LEU A 49 1.06 10.84 8.27
N LEU A 50 1.69 10.21 9.26
CA LEU A 50 2.05 8.80 9.23
C LEU A 50 0.80 7.92 9.27
N THR A 51 -0.17 8.25 10.12
CA THR A 51 -1.43 7.52 10.23
C THR A 51 -2.22 7.60 8.93
N ALA A 52 -2.33 8.79 8.33
CA ALA A 52 -3.02 8.96 7.05
C ALA A 52 -2.34 8.20 5.91
N PHE A 53 -1.00 8.17 5.90
CA PHE A 53 -0.25 7.39 4.92
C PHE A 53 -0.52 5.88 5.07
N GLN A 54 -0.44 5.35 6.29
CA GLN A 54 -0.69 3.94 6.57
C GLN A 54 -2.12 3.54 6.18
N ASP A 55 -3.10 4.32 6.61
CA ASP A 55 -4.52 4.04 6.33
C ASP A 55 -4.83 4.11 4.83
N ALA A 56 -4.32 5.11 4.11
CA ALA A 56 -4.48 5.19 2.66
C ALA A 56 -3.84 3.99 1.95
N LEU A 57 -2.65 3.58 2.38
CA LEU A 57 -1.91 2.47 1.76
C LEU A 57 -2.65 1.15 1.98
N TYR A 58 -3.06 0.86 3.22
CA TYR A 58 -3.79 -0.37 3.53
C TYR A 58 -5.15 -0.40 2.84
N SER A 59 -5.86 0.73 2.76
CA SER A 59 -7.15 0.80 2.07
C SER A 59 -7.02 0.43 0.59
N ILE A 60 -5.98 0.90 -0.11
CA ILE A 60 -5.74 0.57 -1.52
C ILE A 60 -5.23 -0.86 -1.70
N LEU A 61 -4.35 -1.35 -0.81
CA LEU A 61 -3.89 -2.74 -0.85
C LEU A 61 -5.06 -3.73 -0.74
N VAL A 62 -5.95 -3.53 0.25
CA VAL A 62 -7.14 -4.37 0.45
C VAL A 62 -8.06 -4.31 -0.77
N GLN A 63 -8.25 -3.13 -1.35
CA GLN A 63 -9.05 -2.96 -2.57
C GLN A 63 -8.45 -3.76 -3.75
N GLN A 64 -7.13 -3.71 -3.94
CA GLN A 64 -6.45 -4.48 -4.99
C GLN A 64 -6.51 -6.00 -4.73
N GLU A 65 -6.39 -6.44 -3.48
CA GLU A 65 -6.54 -7.86 -3.10
C GLU A 65 -7.97 -8.36 -3.36
N GLY A 66 -8.99 -7.57 -3.03
CA GLY A 66 -10.39 -7.87 -3.34
C GLY A 66 -10.64 -7.99 -4.85
N VAL A 67 -10.02 -7.14 -5.67
CA VAL A 67 -10.09 -7.21 -7.14
C VAL A 67 -9.39 -8.47 -7.68
N ARG A 68 -8.26 -8.87 -7.10
CA ARG A 68 -7.56 -10.12 -7.48
C ARG A 68 -8.39 -11.36 -7.11
N SER A 69 -9.07 -11.35 -5.97
CA SER A 69 -9.94 -12.44 -5.54
C SER A 69 -11.22 -12.55 -6.38
N GLY A 70 -11.76 -11.43 -6.87
CA GLY A 70 -12.95 -11.42 -7.73
C GLY A 70 -12.70 -11.89 -9.18
N ARG A 71 -11.46 -11.77 -9.69
CA ARG A 71 -11.08 -12.24 -11.04
C ARG A 71 -10.82 -13.74 -11.13
N ALA A 72 -10.71 -14.45 -10.02
CA ALA A 72 -10.51 -15.91 -9.99
C ALA A 72 -11.83 -16.71 -10.11
N HIS A 73 -12.96 -16.06 -10.35
CA HIS A 73 -14.30 -16.67 -10.41
C HIS A 73 -15.06 -16.38 -11.72
N ILE A 74 -14.35 -16.02 -12.79
CA ILE A 74 -14.90 -15.87 -14.16
C ILE A 74 -14.09 -16.69 -15.15
#